data_AF-A0A6B9RUQ0-F1
#
_entry.id   AF-A0A6B9RUQ0-F1
#
_cell.length_a   1.000
_cell.length_b   1.000
_cell.length_c   1.000
_cell.angle_alpha   90.00
_cell.angle_beta   90.00
_cell.angle_gamma   90.00
#
_symmetry.space_group_name_H-M   'P 1'
#
loop_
_entity.id
_entity.type
_entity.pdbx_description
1 polymer ?
#
loop_
_entity_poly.entity_id
_entity_poly.type
_entity_poly.pdbx_seq_one_letter_code
_entity_poly.pdbx_strand_id
1 'polypeptide(L)' 'FVDWCPTGFKVGINYQPPTVVPGGDLAKVQRAVCMLSNTTAIAEAWARLDHKFDLMYAKRAFVHWYVGE' A
#
# COMPACT_ATOMS: atom_id res chain seq x y z
N PHE A 1 -8.25 7.80 14.94
CA PHE A 1 -9.27 6.72 14.94
C PHE A 1 -10.61 7.33 14.56
N VAL A 2 -11.60 6.52 14.18
CA VAL A 2 -12.94 7.02 13.83
C VAL A 2 -13.88 6.82 15.00
N ASP A 3 -14.75 7.80 15.27
CA ASP A 3 -15.56 7.83 16.50
C ASP A 3 -16.59 6.70 16.60
N TRP A 4 -16.98 6.13 15.45
CA TRP A 4 -17.96 5.05 15.36
C TRP A 4 -17.34 3.64 15.42
N CYS A 5 -16.02 3.51 15.54
CA CYS A 5 -15.34 2.20 15.64
C CYS A 5 -14.66 2.02 17.01
N PRO A 6 -15.18 1.14 17.89
CA PRO A 6 -14.69 1.01 19.26
C PRO A 6 -13.34 0.28 19.39
N THR A 7 -12.93 -0.53 18.40
CA THR A 7 -11.65 -1.26 18.43
C THR A 7 -10.71 -0.78 17.32
N GLY A 8 -10.02 0.35 17.57
CA GLY A 8 -9.13 0.97 16.60
C GLY A 8 -7.77 0.32 16.41
N PHE A 9 -7.32 -0.53 17.35
CA PHE A 9 -5.97 -1.09 17.33
C PHE A 9 -5.95 -2.55 17.79
N LYS A 10 -5.12 -3.37 17.14
CA LYS A 10 -4.89 -4.78 17.46
C LYS A 10 -3.38 -5.05 17.46
N VAL A 11 -2.94 -5.90 18.37
CA VAL A 11 -1.53 -6.33 18.48
C VAL A 11 -1.46 -7.85 18.36
N GLY A 12 -0.58 -8.32 17.50
CA GLY A 12 -0.14 -9.71 17.45
C GLY A 12 1.34 -9.79 17.78
N ILE A 13 1.72 -10.77 18.59
CA ILE A 13 3.13 -11.01 18.96
C ILE A 13 3.54 -12.36 18.40
N ASN A 14 4.65 -12.38 17.67
CA ASN A 14 5.34 -13.61 17.31
C ASN A 14 6.58 -13.74 18.20
N TYR A 15 6.76 -14.89 18.83
CA TYR A 15 7.91 -15.19 19.69
C TYR A 15 9.14 -15.62 18.89
N GLN A 16 8.97 -15.98 17.62
CA GLN A 16 10.09 -16.27 16.74
C GLN A 16 10.68 -14.95 16.19
N PRO A 17 12.01 -14.80 16.19
CA PRO A 17 12.64 -13.64 15.58
C PRO A 17 12.40 -13.65 14.05
N PRO A 18 12.44 -12.48 13.39
CA PRO A 18 12.33 -12.42 11.93
C PRO A 18 13.40 -13.26 11.24
N THR A 19 12.99 -14.04 10.24
CA THR A 19 13.91 -14.78 9.37
C THR A 19 14.46 -13.86 8.28
N VAL A 20 15.73 -14.03 7.93
CA VAL A 20 16.39 -13.32 6.83
C VAL A 20 16.71 -14.29 5.69
N VAL A 21 16.70 -13.79 4.46
CA VAL A 21 17.15 -14.55 3.28
C VAL A 21 18.68 -14.52 3.22
N PRO A 22 19.38 -15.67 3.08
CA PRO A 22 20.84 -15.68 2.92
C PRO A 22 21.30 -14.82 1.74
N GLY A 23 22.24 -13.91 1.98
CA GLY A 23 22.72 -12.96 0.97
C GLY A 23 21.76 -11.81 0.64
N GLY A 24 20.63 -11.69 1.34
CA GLY A 24 19.71 -10.57 1.19
C GLY A 24 20.12 -9.32 1.96
N ASP A 25 19.40 -8.22 1.72
CA ASP A 25 19.77 -6.88 2.20
C ASP A 25 19.43 -6.61 3.68
N LEU A 26 18.67 -7.50 4.32
CA LEU A 26 18.20 -7.32 5.69
C LEU A 26 19.18 -7.92 6.70
N ALA A 27 19.63 -7.09 7.64
CA ALA A 27 20.43 -7.54 8.77
C ALA A 27 19.63 -8.46 9.71
N LYS A 28 20.31 -9.42 10.34
CA LYS A 28 19.71 -10.28 11.36
C LYS A 28 19.38 -9.47 12.61
N VAL A 29 18.10 -9.44 13.00
CA VAL A 29 17.60 -8.70 14.17
C VAL A 29 16.85 -9.62 15.13
N GLN A 30 16.81 -9.24 16.41
CA GLN A 30 16.07 -9.99 17.44
C GLN A 30 14.58 -9.67 17.46
N ARG A 31 14.19 -8.48 17.03
CA ARG A 31 12.81 -7.99 17.06
C ARG A 31 12.57 -7.09 15.84
N ALA A 32 11.34 -7.14 15.32
CA ALA A 32 10.86 -6.22 14.30
C ALA A 32 9.38 -5.91 14.55
N VAL A 33 8.89 -4.83 13.95
CA VAL A 33 7.50 -4.42 13.99
C VAL A 33 7.01 -4.22 12.57
N CYS A 34 5.80 -4.70 12.28
CA CYS A 34 5.07 -4.40 11.06
C CYS A 34 3.75 -3.71 11.43
N MET A 35 3.45 -2.59 10.79
CA MET A 35 2.19 -1.88 10.97
C MET A 35 1.30 -2.13 9.78
N LEU A 36 0.15 -2.75 10.03
CA LEU A 36 -0.96 -2.78 9.09
C LEU A 36 -1.94 -1.69 9.50
N SER A 37 -2.13 -0.69 8.65
CA SER A 37 -2.98 0.46 8.94
C SER A 37 -3.99 0.67 7.82
N ASN A 38 -5.19 1.10 8.21
CA ASN A 38 -6.23 1.52 7.28
C ASN A 38 -6.48 3.01 7.52
N THR A 39 -6.26 3.81 6.48
CA THR A 39 -6.40 5.27 6.53
C THR A 39 -7.14 5.76 5.30
N THR A 40 -8.06 6.69 5.48
CA THR A 40 -8.76 7.36 4.38
C THR A 40 -7.82 8.25 3.55
N ALA A 41 -6.63 8.58 4.07
CA ALA A 41 -5.61 9.35 3.35
C ALA A 41 -5.15 8.68 2.04
N ILE A 42 -5.35 7.36 1.88
CA ILE A 42 -5.06 6.66 0.63
C ILE A 42 -5.85 7.25 -0.56
N ALA A 43 -7.02 7.86 -0.31
CA ALA A 43 -7.84 8.50 -1.33
C ALA A 43 -7.10 9.61 -2.08
N GLU A 44 -6.18 10.33 -1.45
CA GLU A 44 -5.39 11.38 -2.12
C GLU A 44 -4.47 10.81 -3.20
N ALA A 45 -3.85 9.65 -2.94
CA ALA A 45 -2.99 9.00 -3.92
C ALA A 45 -3.81 8.52 -5.13
N TRP A 46 -4.99 7.96 -4.88
CA TRP A 46 -5.94 7.56 -5.93
C TRP A 46 -6.43 8.75 -6.74
N ALA A 47 -6.79 9.88 -6.10
CA ALA A 47 -7.23 11.08 -6.81
C ALA A 47 -6.14 11.66 -7.73
N ARG A 48 -4.86 11.59 -7.33
CA ARG A 48 -3.73 12.00 -8.20
C ARG A 48 -3.54 11.07 -9.40
N LEU A 49 -3.79 9.78 -9.22
CA LEU A 49 -3.73 8.80 -10.30
C LEU A 49 -4.89 9.00 -11.28
N ASP A 50 -6.09 9.15 -10.76
CA ASP A 50 -7.32 9.41 -11.51
C ASP A 50 -7.20 10.66 -12.38
N HIS A 51 -6.73 11.77 -11.80
CA HIS A 51 -6.47 13.00 -12.55
C HIS A 51 -5.50 12.79 -13.72
N LYS A 52 -4.41 12.04 -13.52
CA LYS A 52 -3.46 11.74 -14.60
C LYS A 52 -4.09 10.86 -15.67
N PHE A 53 -4.89 9.88 -15.26
CA PHE A 53 -5.64 9.04 -16.18
C PHE A 53 -6.57 9.89 -17.05
N ASP A 54 -7.37 10.78 -16.45
CA ASP A 54 -8.28 11.68 -17.16
C ASP A 54 -7.55 12.56 -18.17
N LEU A 55 -6.40 13.12 -17.80
CA LEU A 55 -5.59 13.94 -18.72
C LEU A 55 -5.15 13.15 -19.95
N MET A 56 -4.74 11.90 -19.77
CA MET A 56 -4.31 11.03 -20.86
C MET A 56 -5.49 10.57 -21.71
N TYR A 57 -6.59 10.19 -21.06
CA TYR A 57 -7.79 9.71 -21.71
C TYR A 57 -8.47 10.81 -22.54
N ALA A 58 -8.56 12.03 -22.01
CA ALA A 58 -9.11 13.19 -22.73
C ALA A 58 -8.34 13.49 -24.03
N LYS A 59 -7.04 13.18 -24.07
CA LYS A 59 -6.19 13.32 -25.25
C LYS A 59 -6.18 12.06 -26.14
N ARG A 60 -6.91 11.01 -25.75
CA ARG A 60 -6.83 9.66 -26.35
C ARG A 60 -5.39 9.14 -26.44
N ALA A 61 -4.52 9.57 -25.53
CA ALA A 61 -3.13 9.20 -25.52
C ALA A 61 -2.98 7.72 -25.15
N PHE A 62 -2.24 6.96 -25.95
CA PHE A 62 -1.99 5.52 -25.78
C PHE A 62 -3.23 4.60 -25.79
N VAL A 63 -4.44 5.15 -25.96
CA VAL A 63 -5.69 4.39 -25.96
C VAL A 63 -5.71 3.31 -27.06
N HIS A 64 -5.11 3.58 -28.24
CA HIS A 64 -5.03 2.65 -29.37
C HIS A 64 -4.38 1.29 -29.06
N TRP A 65 -3.55 1.20 -28.02
CA TRP A 65 -3.00 -0.08 -27.56
C TRP A 65 -4.02 -0.99 -26.86
N TYR A 66 -5.14 -0.43 -26.41
CA TYR A 66 -6.16 -1.12 -25.61
C TYR A 66 -7.51 -1.29 -26.33
N VAL A 67 -7.74 -0.61 -27.46
CA VAL A 67 -9.04 -0.69 -28.19
C VAL A 67 -9.06 -1.74 -29.30
N GLY A 68 -7.93 -2.37 -29.61
CA GLY A 68 -7.77 -3.34 -30.69
C GLY A 68 -7.47 -4.77 -30.21
N GLU A 69 -7.56 -5.03 -28.90
CA GLU A 69 -7.66 -6.39 -28.34
C GLU A 69 -9.09 -6.93 -28.42
#